data_AF-A0A0F9IJ44-F1
#
_entry.id   AF-A0A0F9IJ44-F1
#
_cell.length_a   1.000
_cell.length_b   1.000
_cell.length_c   1.000
_cell.angle_alpha   90.00
_cell.angle_beta   90.00
_cell.angle_gamma   90.00
#
_symmetry.space_group_name_H-M   'P 1'
#
loop_
_entity.id
_entity.type
_entity.pdbx_description
1 polymer ?
#
loop_
_entity_poly.entity_id
_entity_poly.type
_entity_poly.pdbx_seq_one_letter_code
_entity_poly.pdbx_strand_id
1 'polypeptide(L)' 'MPVFRFRENEIQDPAVVDALKEIARILSDMEVLPVYTGNGTPESSITAVVGSLYLRTDGGAGTTLYVKESGTGDTGWIAK' A
#
# COMPACT_ATOMS: atom_id res chain seq x y z
N MET A 1 17.59 32.15 -37.49
CA MET A 1 16.51 31.14 -37.59
C MET A 1 16.51 30.36 -36.28
N PRO A 2 15.42 30.30 -35.51
CA PRO A 2 15.42 29.57 -34.25
C PRO A 2 15.32 28.06 -34.53
N VAL A 3 16.25 27.29 -33.98
CA VAL A 3 16.20 25.82 -34.00
C VAL A 3 15.33 25.40 -32.83
N PHE A 4 14.10 24.97 -33.10
CA PHE A 4 13.23 24.34 -32.09
C PHE A 4 13.89 23.03 -31.65
N ARG A 5 14.44 22.99 -30.44
CA ARG A 5 15.08 21.81 -29.87
C ARG A 5 14.08 21.12 -28.97
N PHE A 6 13.44 20.06 -29.46
CA PHE A 6 12.62 19.18 -28.64
C PHE A 6 13.55 18.49 -27.61
N ARG A 7 13.36 18.77 -26.31
CA ARG A 7 13.97 17.94 -25.27
C ARG A 7 13.07 16.72 -25.08
N GLU A 8 13.63 15.56 -25.37
CA GLU A 8 12.90 14.28 -25.49
C GLU A 8 12.32 13.72 -24.17
N ASN A 9 12.17 14.52 -23.11
CA ASN A 9 11.80 13.98 -21.80
C ASN A 9 11.08 14.94 -20.84
N GLU A 10 10.41 15.97 -21.36
CA GLU A 10 9.64 16.90 -20.53
C GLU A 10 8.19 16.93 -21.03
N ILE A 11 7.28 16.26 -20.32
CA ILE A 11 5.84 16.35 -20.58
C ILE A 11 5.39 17.74 -20.11
N GLN A 12 5.37 18.70 -21.05
CA GLN A 12 5.00 20.10 -20.79
C GLN A 12 3.55 20.41 -21.14
N ASP A 13 2.79 19.43 -21.66
CA ASP A 13 1.38 19.64 -21.97
C ASP A 13 0.57 19.71 -20.66
N PRO A 14 -0.05 20.88 -20.35
CA PRO A 14 -0.77 21.06 -19.10
C PRO A 14 -1.96 20.10 -18.97
N ALA A 15 -2.60 19.72 -20.08
CA ALA A 15 -3.71 18.76 -20.04
C ALA A 15 -3.24 17.36 -19.65
N VAL A 16 -2.04 16.95 -20.09
CA VAL A 16 -1.43 15.67 -19.70
C VAL A 16 -0.99 15.72 -18.24
N VAL A 17 -0.37 16.81 -17.79
CA VAL A 17 0.06 16.99 -16.40
C VAL A 17 -1.15 16.97 -15.45
N ASP A 18 -2.25 17.61 -15.81
CA ASP A 18 -3.46 17.62 -14.98
C ASP A 18 -4.16 16.26 -14.96
N ALA A 19 -4.19 15.55 -16.09
CA ALA A 19 -4.69 14.17 -16.13
C ALA A 19 -3.84 13.22 -15.26
N LEU A 20 -2.51 13.35 -15.29
CA LEU A 20 -1.60 12.55 -14.47
C LEU A 20 -1.75 12.87 -12.97
N LYS A 21 -1.95 14.13 -12.61
CA LYS A 21 -2.21 14.54 -11.22
C LYS A 21 -3.53 13.95 -10.72
N GLU A 22 -4.57 13.94 -11.55
CA GLU A 22 -5.87 13.37 -11.16
C GLU A 22 -5.78 11.85 -10.98
N ILE A 23 -5.04 11.16 -11.86
CA ILE A 23 -4.74 9.73 -11.68
C ILE A 23 -3.96 9.50 -10.37
N ALA A 24 -2.93 10.30 -10.10
CA ALA A 24 -2.15 10.19 -8.87
C ALA A 24 -3.01 10.43 -7.62
N ARG A 25 -3.93 11.40 -7.67
CA ARG A 25 -4.88 11.70 -6.59
C ARG A 25 -5.81 10.52 -6.32
N ILE A 26 -6.39 9.94 -7.37
CA ILE A 26 -7.27 8.77 -7.27
C ILE A 26 -6.52 7.58 -6.65
N LEU A 27 -5.26 7.38 -7.03
CA LEU A 27 -4.43 6.29 -6.51
C LEU A 27 -3.99 6.54 -5.05
N SER A 28 -3.81 7.80 -4.62
CA SER A 28 -3.46 8.12 -3.24
C SER A 28 -4.61 7.96 -2.24
N ASP A 29 -5.85 8.13 -2.69
CA ASP A 29 -7.05 7.99 -1.85
C ASP A 29 -7.54 6.53 -1.74
N MET A 30 -6.94 5.60 -2.49
CA MET A 30 -7.35 4.19 -2.51
C MET A 30 -6.73 3.42 -1.33
N GLU A 31 -7.38 3.45 -0.18
CA GLU A 31 -7.01 2.61 0.96
C GLU A 31 -7.58 1.19 0.80
N VAL A 32 -6.73 0.26 0.36
CA VAL A 32 -7.09 -1.17 0.35
C VAL A 32 -6.60 -1.79 1.65
N LEU A 33 -7.53 -2.32 2.45
CA LEU A 33 -7.22 -3.08 3.67
C LEU A 33 -7.28 -4.59 3.38
N PRO A 34 -6.14 -5.22 3.07
CA PRO A 34 -6.08 -6.65 2.78
C PRO A 34 -6.37 -7.52 4.01
N VAL A 35 -6.98 -8.68 3.75
CA VAL A 35 -7.11 -9.78 4.71
C VAL A 35 -6.19 -10.90 4.25
N TYR A 36 -5.26 -11.27 5.12
CA TYR A 36 -4.30 -12.34 4.88
C TYR A 36 -4.67 -13.60 5.66
N THR A 37 -4.20 -14.74 5.17
CA THR A 37 -4.32 -16.03 5.85
C THR A 37 -2.99 -16.78 5.75
N GLY A 38 -2.56 -17.46 6.81
CA GLY A 38 -1.32 -18.22 6.74
C GLY A 38 -0.96 -18.93 8.04
N ASN A 39 0.16 -19.64 7.99
CA ASN A 39 0.76 -20.31 9.13
C ASN A 39 1.86 -19.43 9.75
N GLY A 40 1.99 -19.46 11.07
CA GLY A 40 2.97 -18.66 11.79
C GLY A 40 2.53 -17.21 12.02
N THR A 41 3.36 -16.46 12.74
CA THR A 41 3.08 -15.06 13.11
C THR A 41 3.21 -14.14 11.90
N PRO A 42 2.27 -13.19 11.70
CA PRO A 42 2.40 -12.19 10.64
C PRO A 42 3.51 -11.17 10.92
N GLU A 43 3.91 -11.02 12.18
CA GLU A 43 5.02 -10.16 12.59
C GLU A 43 6.31 -10.62 11.91
N SER A 44 7.02 -9.68 11.29
CA SER A 44 8.23 -9.91 10.49
C SER A 44 8.05 -10.77 9.22
N SER A 45 6.81 -11.04 8.81
CA SER A 45 6.51 -11.85 7.62
C SER A 45 5.59 -11.14 6.62
N ILE A 46 4.61 -10.38 7.11
CA ILE A 46 3.59 -9.75 6.27
C ILE A 46 3.63 -8.23 6.43
N THR A 47 4.06 -7.56 5.37
CA THR A 47 3.95 -6.10 5.24
C THR A 47 2.53 -5.73 4.84
N ALA A 48 1.89 -4.89 5.66
CA ALA A 48 0.53 -4.42 5.41
C ALA A 48 0.30 -3.05 6.06
N VAL A 49 -0.70 -2.32 5.55
CA VAL A 49 -1.15 -1.05 6.14
C VAL A 49 -1.95 -1.29 7.42
N VAL A 50 -1.96 -0.31 8.32
CA VAL A 50 -2.81 -0.31 9.52
C VAL A 50 -4.26 -0.55 9.13
N GLY A 51 -4.99 -1.35 9.90
CA GLY A 51 -6.36 -1.79 9.59
C GLY A 51 -6.43 -3.13 8.84
N SER A 52 -5.32 -3.64 8.32
CA SER A 52 -5.25 -4.98 7.72
C SER A 52 -5.46 -6.08 8.76
N LEU A 53 -5.98 -7.23 8.30
CA LEU A 53 -6.23 -8.39 9.15
C LEU A 53 -5.39 -9.59 8.72
N TYR A 54 -5.00 -10.42 9.68
CA TYR A 54 -4.35 -11.70 9.41
C TYR A 54 -5.00 -12.82 10.23
N LEU A 55 -5.43 -13.86 9.54
CA LEU A 55 -6.03 -15.07 10.12
C LEU A 55 -5.01 -16.20 10.11
N ARG A 56 -4.56 -16.57 11.30
CA ARG A 56 -3.57 -17.61 11.50
C ARG A 56 -4.23 -18.99 11.54
N THR A 57 -3.86 -19.86 10.60
CA THR A 57 -4.45 -21.21 10.45
C THR A 57 -3.96 -22.19 11.50
N ASP A 58 -2.77 -21.96 12.07
CA ASP A 58 -2.19 -22.66 13.22
C ASP A 58 -2.37 -21.88 14.53
N GLY A 59 -3.29 -20.92 14.55
CA GLY A 59 -3.59 -20.09 15.70
C GLY A 59 -4.36 -20.84 16.79
N GLY A 60 -4.01 -20.58 18.06
CA GLY A 60 -4.81 -20.97 19.22
C GLY A 60 -5.72 -19.84 19.69
N ALA A 61 -6.31 -20.01 20.87
CA ALA A 61 -7.07 -18.95 21.53
C ALA A 61 -6.21 -17.69 21.69
N GLY A 62 -6.74 -16.53 21.30
CA GLY A 62 -6.05 -15.23 21.37
C GLY A 62 -4.88 -15.06 20.41
N THR A 63 -4.69 -15.97 19.45
CA THR A 63 -3.61 -15.91 18.46
C THR A 63 -4.06 -16.39 17.08
N THR A 64 -5.37 -16.42 16.84
CA THR A 64 -5.97 -16.79 15.56
C THR A 64 -6.18 -15.55 14.69
N LEU A 65 -6.60 -14.43 15.29
CA LEU A 65 -6.81 -13.18 14.58
C LEU A 65 -5.73 -12.18 14.99
N TYR A 66 -5.15 -11.51 14.00
CA TYR A 66 -4.24 -10.39 14.18
C TYR A 66 -4.77 -9.17 13.44
N VAL A 67 -4.58 -8.01 14.05
CA VAL A 67 -4.92 -6.70 13.49
C VAL A 67 -3.63 -5.90 13.36
N LYS A 68 -3.43 -5.25 12.21
CA LYS A 68 -2.35 -4.29 12.03
C LYS A 68 -2.75 -2.98 12.70
N GLU A 69 -2.14 -2.65 13.83
CA GLU A 69 -2.49 -1.45 14.60
C GLU A 69 -1.50 -0.30 14.41
N SER A 70 -0.27 -0.60 13.96
CA SER A 70 0.75 0.42 13.75
C SER A 70 1.75 0.01 12.67
N GLY A 71 2.47 1.01 12.15
CA GLY A 71 3.47 0.83 11.11
C GLY A 71 2.89 0.57 9.73
N THR A 72 3.72 0.78 8.71
CA THR A 72 3.42 0.42 7.30
C THR A 72 4.25 -0.76 6.82
N GLY A 73 5.13 -1.28 7.69
CA GLY A 73 6.03 -2.40 7.44
C GLY A 73 5.43 -3.75 7.85
N ASP A 74 6.28 -4.69 8.19
CA ASP A 74 5.98 -6.04 8.68
C ASP A 74 5.83 -6.12 10.21
N THR A 75 5.94 -4.99 10.91
CA THR A 75 5.83 -4.90 12.38
C THR A 75 4.57 -4.19 12.85
N GLY A 76 4.11 -4.47 14.07
CA GLY A 76 2.90 -3.83 14.64
C GLY A 76 1.61 -4.64 14.45
N TRP A 77 1.73 -5.95 14.27
CA TRP A 77 0.60 -6.88 14.31
C TRP A 77 0.25 -7.28 15.76
N ILE A 78 -1.00 -7.07 16.16
CA ILE A 78 -1.48 -7.39 17.51
C ILE A 78 -2.54 -8.49 17.44
N ALA A 79 -2.36 -9.53 18.24
CA ALA A 79 -3.31 -10.63 18.34
C ALA A 79 -4.57 -10.22 19.13
N LYS A 80 -5.74 -10.74 18.74
CA LYS A 80 -7.04 -10.52 19.37
C LYS A 80 -7.67 -11.81 19.87
#